data_AF-A0A401WA19-F1
#
_entry.id   AF-A0A401WA19-F1
#
_cell.length_a   1.000
_cell.length_b   1.000
_cell.length_c   1.000
_cell.angle_alpha   90.00
_cell.angle_beta   90.00
_cell.angle_gamma   90.00
#
_symmetry.space_group_name_H-M   'P 1'
#
loop_
_entity.id
_entity.type
_entity.pdbx_description
1 polymer ?
#
loop_
_entity_poly.entity_id
_entity_poly.type
_entity_poly.pdbx_seq_one_letter_code
_entity_poly.pdbx_strand_id
1 'polypeptide(L)' 'MDTAKLELAAQRYRDAEKALDAARADLQAEAVAALRQTDERGAQATVARITGWTREYVRKLKNKADAEG' A
#
# COMPACT_ATOMS: atom_id res chain seq x y z
N MET A 1 -16.91 33.69 -13.92
CA MET A 1 -16.30 33.42 -12.61
C MET A 1 -14.91 32.90 -12.92
N ASP A 2 -13.85 33.47 -12.32
CA ASP A 2 -12.49 32.97 -12.54
C ASP A 2 -12.27 31.71 -11.69
N THR A 3 -12.22 30.56 -12.37
CA THR A 3 -12.07 29.23 -11.75
C THR A 3 -10.64 28.71 -11.77
N ALA A 4 -9.67 29.47 -12.28
CA ALA A 4 -8.31 28.98 -12.50
C ALA A 4 -7.64 28.47 -11.20
N LYS A 5 -7.87 29.15 -10.07
CA LYS A 5 -7.36 28.70 -8.76
C LYS A 5 -8.01 27.40 -8.29
N LEU A 6 -9.30 27.21 -8.58
CA LEU A 6 -10.04 26.00 -8.23
C LEU A 6 -9.57 24.81 -9.08
N GLU A 7 -9.40 25.02 -10.39
CA GLU A 7 -8.88 24.00 -11.31
C GLU A 7 -7.48 23.55 -10.91
N LEU A 8 -6.60 24.50 -10.56
CA LEU A 8 -5.25 24.17 -10.07
C LEU A 8 -5.29 23.38 -8.76
N ALA A 9 -6.17 23.75 -7.82
CA ALA A 9 -6.33 23.01 -6.56
C ALA A 9 -6.85 21.58 -6.81
N ALA A 10 -7.86 21.43 -7.67
CA ALA A 10 -8.41 20.12 -8.06
C ALA A 10 -7.36 19.25 -8.77
N GLN A 11 -6.50 19.84 -9.59
CA GLN A 11 -5.40 19.11 -10.23
C GLN A 11 -4.40 18.58 -9.20
N ARG A 12 -3.91 19.44 -8.30
CA ARG A 12 -2.97 19.06 -7.23
C ARG A 12 -3.54 17.97 -6.31
N TYR A 13 -4.82 18.05 -6.02
CA TYR A 13 -5.51 17.03 -5.24
C TYR A 13 -5.45 15.66 -5.95
N ARG A 14 -5.85 15.60 -7.23
CA ARG A 14 -5.80 14.36 -8.01
C ARG A 14 -4.38 13.80 -8.17
N ASP A 15 -3.39 14.68 -8.31
CA ASP A 15 -1.99 14.26 -8.42
C ASP A 15 -1.47 13.69 -7.09
N ALA A 16 -1.87 14.27 -5.96
CA ALA A 16 -1.56 13.74 -4.64
C ALA A 16 -2.24 12.38 -4.39
N GLU A 17 -3.50 12.21 -4.82
CA GLU A 17 -4.18 10.92 -4.75
C GLU A 17 -3.44 9.84 -5.54
N LYS A 18 -3.05 10.13 -6.79
CA LYS A 18 -2.26 9.21 -7.61
C LYS A 18 -0.92 8.85 -6.97
N ALA A 19 -0.23 9.83 -6.41
CA ALA A 19 1.04 9.60 -5.72
C ALA A 19 0.86 8.73 -4.47
N LEU A 20 -0.21 8.96 -3.70
CA LEU A 20 -0.56 8.14 -2.55
C LEU A 20 -0.90 6.71 -2.95
N ASP A 21 -1.66 6.52 -4.02
CA ASP A 21 -2.02 5.19 -4.51
C ASP A 21 -0.80 4.43 -5.05
N ALA A 22 0.12 5.10 -5.74
CA ALA A 22 1.40 4.51 -6.13
C ALA A 22 2.22 4.09 -4.89
N ALA A 23 2.38 4.96 -3.90
CA ALA A 23 3.10 4.65 -2.67
C ALA A 23 2.46 3.50 -1.88
N ARG A 24 1.12 3.38 -1.90
CA ARG A 24 0.41 2.24 -1.31
C ARG A 24 0.69 0.94 -2.05
N ALA A 25 0.70 0.96 -3.39
CA ALA A 25 1.02 -0.20 -4.19
C ALA A 25 2.46 -0.68 -3.95
N ASP A 26 3.42 0.26 -3.91
CA ASP A 26 4.83 -0.05 -3.60
C ASP A 26 4.97 -0.67 -2.21
N LEU A 27 4.33 -0.09 -1.20
CA LEU A 27 4.36 -0.64 0.17
C LEU A 27 3.75 -2.04 0.25
N GLN A 28 2.68 -2.32 -0.51
CA GLN A 28 2.08 -3.65 -0.60
C GLN A 28 3.03 -4.65 -1.27
N ALA A 29 3.70 -4.27 -2.36
CA ALA A 29 4.65 -5.11 -3.06
C ALA A 29 5.83 -5.51 -2.17
N GLU A 30 6.44 -4.55 -1.48
CA GLU A 30 7.55 -4.79 -0.55
C GLU A 30 7.11 -5.64 0.66
N ALA A 31 5.90 -5.40 1.18
CA ALA A 31 5.34 -6.23 2.24
C ALA A 31 5.18 -7.69 1.79
N VAL A 32 4.66 -7.94 0.58
CA VAL A 32 4.55 -9.30 0.02
C VAL A 32 5.92 -9.93 -0.19
N ALA A 33 6.88 -9.19 -0.74
CA ALA A 33 8.25 -9.66 -0.94
C ALA A 33 8.87 -10.10 0.39
N ALA A 34 8.75 -9.29 1.44
CA ALA A 34 9.23 -9.64 2.78
C ALA A 34 8.56 -10.91 3.34
N LEU A 35 7.26 -11.11 3.09
CA LEU A 35 6.51 -12.29 3.54
C LEU A 35 6.81 -13.57 2.74
N ARG A 36 7.43 -13.44 1.56
CA ARG A 36 7.88 -14.56 0.71
C ARG A 36 9.31 -15.00 1.01
N GLN A 37 10.15 -14.09 1.52
CA GLN A 37 11.54 -14.41 1.86
C GLN A 37 11.68 -15.35 3.06
N THR A 38 10.66 -15.47 3.91
CA THR A 38 10.69 -16.35 5.08
C THR A 38 9.30 -16.82 5.51
N ASP A 39 9.20 -18.10 5.87
CA ASP A 39 8.02 -18.70 6.48
C ASP A 39 8.00 -18.59 8.01
N GLU A 40 8.93 -17.82 8.59
CA GLU A 40 8.93 -17.55 10.02
C GLU A 40 7.57 -16.99 10.46
N ARG A 41 6.99 -17.62 11.49
CA ARG A 41 5.76 -17.14 12.15
C ARG A 41 5.83 -15.66 12.54
N GLY A 42 7.03 -15.11 12.73
CA GLY A 42 7.27 -13.70 13.06
C GLY A 42 7.13 -12.72 11.91
N ALA A 43 7.23 -13.15 10.64
CA ALA A 43 7.30 -12.24 9.49
C ALA A 43 6.04 -11.37 9.36
N GLN A 44 4.86 -11.95 9.55
CA GLN A 44 3.59 -11.20 9.53
C GLN A 44 3.49 -10.18 10.67
N ALA A 45 4.01 -10.51 11.85
CA ALA A 45 4.02 -9.59 12.99
C ALA A 45 4.98 -8.42 12.76
N THR A 46 6.14 -8.67 12.15
CA THR A 46 7.11 -7.65 11.79
C THR A 46 6.55 -6.71 10.73
N VAL A 47 5.96 -7.24 9.65
CA VAL A 47 5.34 -6.42 8.59
C VAL A 47 4.22 -5.57 9.17
N ALA A 48 3.31 -6.15 9.96
CA ALA A 48 2.23 -5.42 10.62
C ALA A 48 2.76 -4.27 11.52
N ARG A 49 3.86 -4.50 12.25
CA ARG A 49 4.49 -3.48 13.09
C ARG A 49 5.10 -2.34 12.26
N ILE A 50 5.73 -2.63 11.13
CA ILE A 50 6.38 -1.64 10.27
C ILE A 50 5.35 -0.79 9.52
N THR A 51 4.35 -1.44 8.92
CA THR A 51 3.36 -0.77 8.07
C THR A 51 2.21 -0.15 8.87
N GLY A 52 2.05 -0.54 10.14
CA GLY A 52 0.90 -0.18 10.97
C GLY A 52 -0.38 -0.95 10.58
N TRP A 53 -0.31 -1.90 9.65
CA TRP A 53 -1.46 -2.70 9.27
C TRP A 53 -1.81 -3.75 10.31
N THR A 54 -3.06 -4.17 10.32
CA THR A 54 -3.47 -5.31 11.13
C THR A 54 -2.86 -6.59 10.55
N ARG A 55 -2.55 -7.56 11.41
CA ARG A 55 -2.09 -8.89 10.96
C ARG A 55 -3.08 -9.56 10.01
N GLU A 56 -4.38 -9.29 10.19
CA GLU A 56 -5.41 -9.80 9.29
C GLU A 56 -5.25 -9.25 7.87
N TYR A 57 -5.01 -7.94 7.73
CA TYR A 57 -4.77 -7.31 6.44
C TYR A 57 -3.51 -7.88 5.77
N VAL A 58 -2.41 -8.01 6.52
CA VAL A 58 -1.15 -8.60 6.03
C VAL A 58 -1.37 -10.03 5.51
N ARG A 59 -2.12 -10.85 6.25
CA ARG A 59 -2.46 -12.22 5.83
C ARG A 59 -3.30 -12.24 4.56
N LYS A 60 -4.34 -11.39 4.47
CA LYS A 60 -5.17 -11.26 3.25
C LYS A 60 -4.33 -10.84 2.05
N LEU A 61 -3.38 -9.92 2.26
CA LEU A 61 -2.46 -9.44 1.23
C LEU A 61 -1.57 -10.56 0.70
N LYS A 62 -0.94 -11.35 1.58
CA LYS A 62 -0.15 -12.53 1.17
C LYS A 62 -1.00 -13.53 0.37
N ASN A 63 -2.16 -13.91 0.90
CA ASN A 63 -3.05 -14.86 0.24
C ASN A 63 -3.51 -14.40 -1.14
N LYS A 64 -3.79 -13.09 -1.30
CA LYS A 64 -4.15 -12.51 -2.59
C LYS A 64 -2.99 -12.61 -3.58
N ALA A 65 -1.80 -12.20 -3.16
CA ALA A 65 -0.61 -12.24 -4.01
C ALA A 65 -0.21 -13.67 -4.42
N ASP A 66 -0.45 -14.65 -3.55
CA ASP A 66 -0.19 -16.07 -3.83
C ASP A 66 -1.27 -16.71 -4.73
N ALA A 67 -2.44 -16.08 -4.87
CA ALA A 67 -3.48 -16.52 -5.81
C ALA A 67 -3.35 -15.88 -7.21
N GLU A 68 -2.63 -14.76 -7.31
CA GLU A 68 -2.39 -14.02 -8.55
C GLU A 68 -1.09 -14.41 -9.27
N GLY A 69 -0.23 -15.22 -8.63
CA GLY A 69 1.04 -15.73 -9.19
C GLY A 69 0.99 -17.23 -9.45
#